data_AF-A0A0F9DN27-F1
#
_entry.id   AF-A0A0F9DN27-F1
#
_cell.length_a   1.000
_cell.length_b   1.000
_cell.length_c   1.000
_cell.angle_alpha   90.00
_cell.angle_beta   90.00
_cell.angle_gamma   90.00
#
_symmetry.space_group_name_H-M   'P 1'
#
loop_
_entity.id
_entity.type
_entity.pdbx_description
1 polymer ?
#
loop_
_entity_poly.entity_id
_entity_poly.type
_entity_poly.pdbx_seq_one_letter_code
_entity_poly.pdbx_strand_id
1 'polypeptide(L)'
;MKVNKLIVLSAAACISLSATANTSFDKELQLPKKQASSLKYTKADFGSYKVERNLSLVPSSVAADEHVVMQKGDMAVVNVASTSDVVTKGSLVRNILTNNLSSLSGNITVLLKDGITASDIAAAAGLKVVSVFPGTKIAVLAVNDGQDILIAAEQLNASGYAKEARIEVLETIYTAQ
;
A
#
# COMPACT_ATOMS: atom_id res chain seq x y z
N MET A 1 2.79 -84.94 29.48
CA MET A 1 2.66 -84.44 30.88
C MET A 1 3.74 -83.40 31.13
N LYS A 2 3.40 -82.43 31.99
CA LYS A 2 4.06 -81.14 32.24
C LYS A 2 5.56 -81.22 32.60
N VAL A 3 6.34 -80.28 32.07
CA VAL A 3 7.56 -79.72 32.69
C VAL A 3 7.70 -78.28 32.22
N ASN A 4 7.26 -77.31 33.04
CA ASN A 4 7.41 -75.89 32.73
C ASN A 4 8.77 -75.40 33.22
N LYS A 5 9.56 -74.88 32.28
CA LYS A 5 10.89 -74.33 32.50
C LYS A 5 10.80 -72.88 32.97
N LEU A 6 11.48 -72.63 34.09
CA LEU A 6 12.29 -71.47 34.46
C LEU A 6 12.36 -70.33 33.41
N ILE A 7 11.94 -69.11 33.82
CA ILE A 7 12.33 -67.87 33.13
C ILE A 7 12.92 -66.93 34.19
N VAL A 8 14.18 -66.57 33.94
CA VAL A 8 15.06 -65.72 34.75
C VAL A 8 14.64 -64.26 34.58
N LEU A 9 14.44 -63.56 35.70
CA LEU A 9 14.17 -62.12 35.78
C LEU A 9 15.42 -61.32 35.40
N SER A 10 15.30 -60.44 34.41
CA SER A 10 16.34 -59.50 33.99
C SER A 10 16.20 -58.19 34.77
N ALA A 11 17.23 -57.79 35.52
CA ALA A 11 17.30 -56.49 36.18
C ALA A 11 17.81 -55.42 35.21
N ALA A 12 17.01 -54.39 34.93
CA ALA A 12 17.47 -53.18 34.26
C ALA A 12 17.89 -52.14 35.32
N ALA A 13 19.18 -51.82 35.38
CA ALA A 13 19.71 -50.76 36.23
C ALA A 13 19.50 -49.40 35.55
N CYS A 14 18.59 -48.58 36.07
CA CYS A 14 18.43 -47.19 35.66
C CYS A 14 19.53 -46.33 36.30
N ILE A 15 20.53 -45.92 35.51
CA ILE A 15 21.54 -44.95 35.94
C ILE A 15 21.00 -43.56 35.59
N SER A 16 20.35 -42.90 36.54
CA SER A 16 19.91 -41.51 36.40
C SER A 16 21.11 -40.57 36.62
N LEU A 17 21.70 -40.08 35.53
CA LEU A 17 22.65 -38.97 35.53
C LEU A 17 21.86 -37.66 35.61
N SER A 18 21.82 -37.03 36.79
CA SER A 18 21.38 -35.64 36.93
C SER A 18 22.49 -34.71 36.48
N ALA A 19 22.41 -34.21 35.25
CA ALA A 19 23.23 -33.10 34.78
C ALA A 19 22.67 -31.79 35.36
N THR A 20 23.33 -31.21 36.36
CA THR A 20 23.04 -29.85 36.80
C THR A 20 23.70 -28.87 35.84
N ALA A 21 22.90 -28.22 34.98
CA ALA A 21 23.36 -27.09 34.20
C ALA A 21 23.48 -25.86 35.13
N ASN A 22 24.70 -25.42 35.40
CA ASN A 22 24.94 -24.13 36.03
C ASN A 22 24.54 -23.01 35.05
N THR A 23 23.37 -22.41 35.24
CA THR A 23 22.99 -21.19 34.54
C THR A 23 23.48 -19.98 35.32
N SER A 24 24.74 -19.61 35.16
CA SER A 24 25.19 -18.24 35.44
C SER A 24 25.10 -17.44 34.13
N PHE A 25 23.89 -17.03 33.76
CA PHE A 25 23.66 -16.06 32.68
C PHE A 25 23.16 -14.73 33.25
N ASP A 26 23.80 -14.24 34.32
CA ASP A 26 23.69 -12.83 34.72
C ASP A 26 24.83 -12.02 34.10
N LYS A 27 24.85 -12.03 32.78
CA LYS A 27 25.47 -10.93 32.04
C LYS A 27 24.41 -10.42 31.10
N GLU A 28 23.64 -9.44 31.56
CA GLU A 28 22.86 -8.60 30.68
C GLU A 28 23.75 -8.24 29.49
N LEU A 29 23.38 -8.71 28.31
CA LEU A 29 23.96 -8.26 27.06
C LEU A 29 23.66 -6.77 26.99
N GLN A 30 24.64 -5.94 27.38
CA GLN A 30 24.63 -4.52 27.08
C GLN A 30 24.82 -4.38 25.57
N LEU A 31 23.74 -4.61 24.84
CA LEU A 31 23.66 -4.28 23.43
C LEU A 31 23.91 -2.77 23.35
N PRO A 32 24.85 -2.30 22.50
CA PRO A 32 25.00 -0.88 22.29
C PRO A 32 23.64 -0.32 21.86
N LYS A 33 23.05 0.53 22.70
CA LYS A 33 21.85 1.31 22.36
C LYS A 33 22.27 2.34 21.32
N LYS A 34 22.54 1.88 20.10
CA LYS A 34 22.61 2.76 18.94
C LYS A 34 21.24 3.40 18.87
N GLN A 35 21.15 4.68 19.26
CA GLN A 35 19.95 5.46 18.97
C GLN A 35 19.70 5.30 17.48
N ALA A 36 18.66 4.55 17.15
CA ALA A 36 18.20 4.48 15.79
C ALA A 36 17.86 5.92 15.42
N SER A 37 18.67 6.52 14.55
CA SER A 37 18.32 7.77 13.89
C SER A 37 16.92 7.57 13.34
N SER A 38 15.94 8.30 13.88
CA SER A 38 14.56 8.20 13.43
C SER A 38 14.57 8.42 11.92
N LEU A 39 14.31 7.36 11.16
CA LEU A 39 14.16 7.47 9.72
C LEU A 39 13.04 8.49 9.51
N LYS A 40 13.34 9.59 8.81
CA LYS A 40 12.33 10.59 8.47
C LYS A 40 11.42 9.95 7.42
N TYR A 41 10.42 9.22 7.87
CA TYR A 41 9.42 8.65 6.99
C TYR A 41 8.53 9.76 6.47
N THR A 42 8.59 10.00 5.17
CA THR A 42 7.60 10.84 4.48
C THR A 42 6.26 10.13 4.59
N LYS A 43 5.29 10.75 5.27
CA LYS A 43 3.93 10.23 5.39
C LYS A 43 3.26 10.24 4.01
N ALA A 44 2.64 9.11 3.64
CA ALA A 44 1.77 9.03 2.47
C ALA A 44 0.42 9.69 2.76
N ASP A 45 -0.15 10.32 1.73
CA ASP A 45 -1.52 10.85 1.76
C ASP A 45 -2.53 9.72 1.51
N PHE A 46 -2.20 8.76 0.65
CA PHE A 46 -2.98 7.54 0.42
C PHE A 46 -2.06 6.41 -0.05
N GLY A 47 -2.33 5.17 0.35
CA GLY A 47 -1.49 4.02 0.00
C GLY A 47 0.00 4.28 0.27
N SER A 48 0.83 4.16 -0.76
CA SER A 48 2.27 4.50 -0.73
C SER A 48 2.60 5.84 -1.39
N TYR A 49 1.62 6.73 -1.56
CA TYR A 49 1.76 7.94 -2.37
C TYR A 49 1.59 9.20 -1.55
N LYS A 50 2.43 10.19 -1.84
CA LYS A 50 2.30 11.57 -1.38
C LYS A 50 1.93 12.46 -2.56
N VAL A 51 0.99 13.40 -2.37
CA VAL A 51 0.61 14.37 -3.39
C VAL A 51 1.62 15.52 -3.45
N GLU A 52 2.11 15.80 -4.65
CA GLU A 52 3.06 16.89 -4.91
C GLU A 52 2.32 18.13 -5.42
N ARG A 53 1.77 18.91 -4.49
CA ARG A 53 0.89 20.06 -4.77
C ARG A 53 1.59 21.24 -5.46
N ASN A 54 2.91 21.27 -5.41
CA ASN A 54 3.75 22.30 -6.02
C ASN A 54 4.28 21.89 -7.40
N LEU A 55 3.86 20.74 -7.94
CA LEU A 55 4.27 20.25 -9.24
C LEU A 55 3.08 20.12 -10.20
N SER A 56 3.33 20.40 -11.47
CA SER A 56 2.36 20.18 -12.55
C SER A 56 3.03 19.50 -13.75
N LEU A 57 2.26 18.75 -14.52
CA LEU A 57 2.70 18.15 -15.77
C LEU A 57 2.17 18.95 -16.95
N VAL A 58 3.06 19.50 -17.77
CA VAL A 58 2.72 20.32 -18.94
C VAL A 58 3.45 19.80 -20.17
N PRO A 59 2.97 20.06 -21.40
CA PRO A 59 3.75 19.72 -22.60
C PRO A 59 5.11 20.41 -22.58
N SER A 60 6.17 19.70 -22.97
CA SER A 60 7.54 20.26 -22.95
C SER A 60 7.68 21.47 -23.88
N SER A 61 6.83 21.58 -24.91
CA SER A 61 6.82 22.71 -25.85
C SER A 61 6.34 24.04 -25.25
N VAL A 62 5.68 24.01 -24.09
CA VAL A 62 5.17 25.21 -23.39
C VAL A 62 5.80 25.40 -22.02
N ALA A 63 6.75 24.53 -21.63
CA ALA A 63 7.44 24.63 -20.37
C ALA A 63 8.57 25.68 -20.45
N ALA A 64 8.61 26.60 -19.49
CA ALA A 64 9.74 27.50 -19.32
C ALA A 64 10.87 26.74 -18.61
N ASP A 65 12.06 26.69 -19.21
CA ASP A 65 13.19 25.87 -18.78
C ASP A 65 13.56 26.09 -17.31
N GLU A 66 13.46 27.33 -16.83
CA GLU A 66 13.74 27.71 -15.43
C GLU A 66 12.81 27.08 -14.39
N HIS A 67 11.65 26.58 -14.81
CA HIS A 67 10.68 25.94 -13.93
C HIS A 67 10.65 24.41 -14.06
N VAL A 68 11.36 23.85 -15.03
CA VAL A 68 11.40 22.39 -15.27
C VAL A 68 12.17 21.67 -14.16
N VAL A 69 11.52 20.69 -13.55
CA VAL A 69 12.10 19.80 -12.53
C VAL A 69 12.56 18.49 -13.16
N MET A 70 11.81 17.96 -14.13
CA MET A 70 12.20 16.78 -14.91
C MET A 70 11.46 16.71 -16.24
N GLN A 71 12.05 16.01 -17.22
CA GLN A 71 11.40 15.65 -18.48
C GLN A 71 10.80 14.24 -18.38
N LYS A 72 9.64 14.03 -19.02
CA LYS A 72 8.91 12.75 -19.09
C LYS A 72 8.30 12.58 -20.49
N GLY A 73 9.13 12.16 -21.44
CA GLY A 73 8.74 12.08 -22.86
C GLY A 73 8.47 13.49 -23.42
N ASP A 74 7.31 13.67 -24.05
CA ASP A 74 6.87 14.96 -24.60
C ASP A 74 6.27 15.92 -23.55
N MET A 75 6.34 15.54 -22.26
CA MET A 75 5.84 16.31 -21.14
C MET A 75 7.00 16.71 -20.21
N ALA A 76 6.87 17.87 -19.57
CA ALA A 76 7.75 18.36 -18.52
C ALA A 76 6.99 18.47 -17.20
N VAL A 77 7.66 18.10 -16.11
CA VAL A 77 7.19 18.40 -14.76
C VAL A 77 7.78 19.74 -14.37
N VAL A 78 6.92 20.68 -13.98
CA VAL A 78 7.32 22.04 -13.62
C VAL A 78 6.92 22.37 -12.18
N ASN A 79 7.69 23.24 -11.53
CA ASN A 79 7.25 23.87 -10.28
C ASN A 79 6.14 24.88 -10.59
N VAL A 80 5.11 24.90 -9.75
CA VAL A 80 4.04 25.90 -9.80
C VAL A 80 4.05 26.76 -8.54
N ALA A 81 3.88 28.07 -8.70
CA ALA A 81 3.88 29.02 -7.59
C ALA A 81 2.61 28.92 -6.72
N SER A 82 1.48 28.57 -7.35
CA SER A 82 0.19 28.42 -6.68
C SER A 82 -0.09 26.94 -6.44
N THR A 83 -0.18 26.53 -5.18
CA THR A 83 -0.60 25.18 -4.80
C THR A 83 -2.12 25.11 -4.76
N SER A 84 -2.70 24.05 -5.34
CA SER A 84 -4.10 23.69 -5.13
C SER A 84 -4.21 22.68 -4.00
N ASP A 85 -5.17 22.89 -3.09
CA ASP A 85 -5.50 21.90 -2.08
C ASP A 85 -6.35 20.77 -2.65
N VAL A 86 -7.10 21.04 -3.72
CA VAL A 86 -7.94 20.07 -4.42
C VAL A 86 -7.05 19.15 -5.25
N VAL A 87 -7.19 17.85 -5.03
CA VAL A 87 -6.45 16.79 -5.72
C VAL A 87 -7.35 16.16 -6.78
N THR A 88 -7.00 16.31 -8.05
CA THR A 88 -7.84 15.91 -9.19
C THR A 88 -7.13 14.92 -10.11
N LYS A 89 -7.81 14.50 -11.17
CA LYS A 89 -7.18 13.84 -12.32
C LYS A 89 -5.97 14.66 -12.79
N GLY A 90 -4.86 13.98 -13.07
CA GLY A 90 -3.61 14.58 -13.53
C GLY A 90 -2.74 15.16 -12.41
N SER A 91 -3.23 15.32 -11.17
CA SER A 91 -2.39 15.72 -10.05
C SER A 91 -1.20 14.77 -9.90
N LEU A 92 -0.03 15.33 -9.59
CA LEU A 92 1.19 14.57 -9.47
C LEU A 92 1.34 13.98 -8.07
N VAL A 93 1.78 12.74 -8.03
CA VAL A 93 2.03 11.98 -6.80
C VAL A 93 3.38 11.31 -6.86
N ARG A 94 4.03 11.25 -5.70
CA ARG A 94 5.30 10.57 -5.51
C ARG A 94 5.10 9.33 -4.67
N ASN A 95 5.56 8.20 -5.20
CA ASN A 95 5.63 6.97 -4.46
C ASN A 95 6.75 7.07 -3.41
N ILE A 96 6.41 6.96 -2.12
CA ILE A 96 7.38 7.14 -1.03
C ILE A 96 8.39 5.98 -0.91
N LEU A 97 8.11 4.85 -1.57
CA LEU A 97 8.97 3.67 -1.55
C LEU A 97 9.99 3.69 -2.69
N THR A 98 9.56 4.10 -3.88
CA THR A 98 10.40 4.10 -5.10
C THR A 98 10.91 5.48 -5.49
N ASN A 99 10.40 6.54 -4.85
CA ASN A 99 10.64 7.94 -5.18
C ASN A 99 10.17 8.36 -6.59
N ASN A 100 9.45 7.48 -7.31
CA ASN A 100 8.95 7.74 -8.65
C ASN A 100 7.78 8.73 -8.64
N LEU A 101 7.76 9.59 -9.67
CA LEU A 101 6.71 10.58 -9.87
C LEU A 101 5.75 10.15 -10.98
N SER A 102 4.46 10.15 -10.63
CA SER A 102 3.37 9.67 -11.48
C SER A 102 2.17 10.61 -11.38
N SER A 103 1.16 10.37 -12.22
CA SER A 103 -0.06 11.19 -12.24
C SER A 103 -1.27 10.35 -11.84
N LEU A 104 -2.26 10.99 -11.22
CA LEU A 104 -3.54 10.34 -10.90
C LEU A 104 -4.37 10.16 -12.17
N SER A 105 -4.95 8.97 -12.35
CA SER A 105 -5.80 8.70 -13.52
C SER A 105 -7.15 9.42 -13.48
N GLY A 106 -7.58 9.84 -12.28
CA GLY A 106 -8.94 10.32 -12.01
C GLY A 106 -9.92 9.19 -11.65
N ASN A 107 -9.44 7.94 -11.58
CA ASN A 107 -10.27 6.79 -11.29
C ASN A 107 -10.03 6.24 -9.89
N ILE A 108 -11.04 5.53 -9.39
CA ILE A 108 -11.05 4.79 -8.15
C ILE A 108 -11.53 3.38 -8.48
N THR A 109 -10.70 2.38 -8.25
CA THR A 109 -11.11 0.97 -8.27
C THR A 109 -11.80 0.64 -6.96
N VAL A 110 -13.00 0.07 -7.04
CA VAL A 110 -13.85 -0.24 -5.89
C VAL A 110 -14.15 -1.73 -5.83
N LEU A 111 -13.97 -2.32 -4.66
CA LEU A 111 -14.50 -3.64 -4.31
C LEU A 111 -15.88 -3.45 -3.67
N LEU A 112 -16.93 -3.82 -4.39
CA LEU A 112 -18.33 -3.69 -4.01
C LEU A 112 -18.69 -4.64 -2.85
N LYS A 113 -19.62 -4.22 -1.99
CA LYS A 113 -20.31 -5.14 -1.09
C LYS A 113 -21.37 -5.96 -1.82
N ASP A 114 -21.82 -7.02 -1.17
CA ASP A 114 -22.87 -7.89 -1.70
C ASP A 114 -24.20 -7.13 -1.82
N GLY A 115 -24.91 -7.35 -2.92
CA GLY A 115 -26.16 -6.63 -3.23
C GLY A 115 -25.99 -5.21 -3.76
N ILE A 116 -24.78 -4.65 -3.80
CA ILE A 116 -24.51 -3.30 -4.30
C ILE A 116 -23.99 -3.36 -5.74
N THR A 117 -24.51 -2.49 -6.61
CA THR A 117 -24.03 -2.33 -7.98
C THR A 117 -23.13 -1.10 -8.12
N ALA A 118 -22.32 -1.06 -9.19
CA ALA A 118 -21.50 0.11 -9.50
C ALA A 118 -22.35 1.38 -9.71
N SER A 119 -23.54 1.22 -10.32
CA SER A 119 -24.47 2.32 -10.57
C SER A 119 -25.02 2.92 -9.27
N ASP A 120 -25.32 2.08 -8.27
CA ASP A 120 -25.80 2.55 -6.96
C ASP A 120 -24.77 3.46 -6.28
N ILE A 121 -23.51 3.02 -6.28
CA ILE A 121 -22.40 3.78 -5.71
C ILE A 121 -22.15 5.06 -6.51
N ALA A 122 -22.12 4.96 -7.83
CA ALA A 122 -21.88 6.10 -8.71
C ALA A 122 -22.93 7.20 -8.49
N ALA A 123 -24.21 6.82 -8.40
CA ALA A 123 -25.28 7.78 -8.10
C ALA A 123 -25.15 8.39 -6.69
N ALA A 124 -24.88 7.57 -5.67
CA ALA A 124 -24.79 8.03 -4.29
C ALA A 124 -23.57 8.93 -4.02
N ALA A 125 -22.42 8.62 -4.62
CA ALA A 125 -21.17 9.35 -4.44
C ALA A 125 -20.96 10.47 -5.48
N GLY A 126 -21.89 10.63 -6.43
CA GLY A 126 -21.75 11.59 -7.53
C GLY A 126 -20.55 11.29 -8.43
N LEU A 127 -20.30 10.01 -8.72
CA LEU A 127 -19.20 9.54 -9.56
C LEU A 127 -19.72 8.99 -10.88
N LYS A 128 -18.82 8.75 -11.84
CA LYS A 128 -19.15 8.13 -13.13
C LYS A 128 -18.66 6.69 -13.16
N VAL A 129 -19.50 5.76 -13.61
CA VAL A 129 -19.05 4.38 -13.87
C VAL A 129 -18.18 4.37 -15.12
N VAL A 130 -16.93 3.93 -14.99
CA VAL A 130 -15.99 3.77 -16.10
C VAL A 130 -16.00 2.34 -16.61
N SER A 131 -15.98 1.37 -15.69
CA SER A 131 -15.96 -0.06 -16.03
C SER A 131 -16.56 -0.89 -14.91
N VAL A 132 -17.12 -2.03 -15.29
CA VAL A 132 -17.59 -3.07 -14.37
C VAL A 132 -17.02 -4.39 -14.88
N PHE A 133 -16.47 -5.20 -13.98
CA PHE A 133 -15.89 -6.50 -14.34
C PHE A 133 -16.90 -7.62 -14.03
N PRO A 134 -17.61 -8.18 -15.03
CA PRO A 134 -18.67 -9.16 -14.80
C PRO A 134 -18.14 -10.42 -14.10
N GLY A 135 -18.97 -11.03 -13.26
CA GLY A 135 -18.57 -12.18 -12.46
C GLY A 135 -17.68 -11.84 -11.26
N THR A 136 -17.31 -10.57 -11.10
CA THR A 136 -16.56 -10.07 -9.93
C THR A 136 -17.38 -9.05 -9.14
N LYS A 137 -16.82 -8.59 -8.02
CA LYS A 137 -17.34 -7.44 -7.25
C LYS A 137 -16.52 -6.18 -7.50
N ILE A 138 -15.82 -6.07 -8.63
CA ILE A 138 -14.92 -4.95 -8.93
C ILE A 138 -15.57 -4.02 -9.95
N ALA A 139 -15.49 -2.72 -9.67
CA ALA A 139 -15.85 -1.67 -10.60
C ALA A 139 -14.80 -0.54 -10.57
N VAL A 140 -14.72 0.21 -11.66
CA VAL A 140 -13.90 1.42 -11.77
C VAL A 140 -14.85 2.60 -11.88
N LEU A 141 -14.69 3.56 -10.97
CA LEU A 141 -15.45 4.80 -10.94
C LEU A 141 -14.51 5.98 -11.22
N ALA A 142 -14.96 7.01 -11.91
CA ALA A 142 -14.22 8.25 -12.13
C ALA A 142 -14.84 9.39 -11.33
N VAL A 143 -13.98 10.24 -10.77
CA VAL A 143 -14.41 11.53 -10.22
C VAL A 143 -14.79 12.49 -11.35
N ASN A 144 -15.66 13.45 -11.04
CA ASN A 144 -15.95 14.54 -11.97
C ASN A 144 -14.80 15.56 -12.04
N ASP A 145 -14.81 16.38 -13.08
CA ASP A 145 -13.84 17.46 -13.21
C ASP A 145 -13.93 18.41 -12.01
N GLY A 146 -12.78 18.72 -11.41
CA GLY A 146 -12.68 19.56 -10.22
C GLY A 146 -13.09 18.88 -8.90
N GLN A 147 -13.56 17.63 -8.93
CA GLN A 147 -13.87 16.89 -7.70
C GLN A 147 -12.59 16.33 -7.06
N ASP A 148 -12.48 16.46 -5.74
CA ASP A 148 -11.34 15.94 -4.99
C ASP A 148 -11.40 14.41 -4.87
N ILE A 149 -10.37 13.74 -5.38
CA ILE A 149 -10.27 12.28 -5.42
C ILE A 149 -9.91 11.65 -4.09
N LEU A 150 -9.19 12.36 -3.20
CA LEU A 150 -8.89 11.86 -1.86
C LEU A 150 -10.17 11.82 -1.04
N ILE A 151 -10.95 12.90 -1.09
CA ILE A 151 -12.25 12.99 -0.41
C ILE A 151 -13.22 11.94 -0.95
N ALA A 152 -13.32 11.79 -2.27
CA ALA A 152 -14.19 10.79 -2.88
C ALA A 152 -13.82 9.36 -2.42
N ALA A 153 -12.53 9.02 -2.40
CA ALA A 153 -12.07 7.70 -1.95
C ALA A 153 -12.33 7.46 -0.46
N GLU A 154 -12.13 8.48 0.39
CA GLU A 154 -12.43 8.39 1.82
C GLU A 154 -13.93 8.16 2.05
N GLN A 155 -14.78 8.94 1.38
CA GLN A 155 -16.24 8.80 1.45
C GLN A 155 -16.69 7.41 1.01
N LEU A 156 -16.13 6.88 -0.09
CA LEU A 156 -16.45 5.53 -0.56
C LEU A 156 -16.11 4.47 0.49
N ASN A 157 -14.92 4.56 1.11
CA ASN A 157 -14.50 3.63 2.17
C ASN A 157 -15.38 3.75 3.44
N ALA A 158 -15.89 4.94 3.74
CA ALA A 158 -16.78 5.18 4.88
C ALA A 158 -18.27 4.89 4.60
N SER A 159 -18.69 4.87 3.33
CA SER A 159 -20.10 4.88 2.89
C SER A 159 -20.91 3.63 3.23
N GLY A 160 -20.22 2.54 3.57
CA GLY A 160 -20.86 1.23 3.73
C GLY A 160 -21.22 0.54 2.41
N TYR A 161 -21.00 1.16 1.24
CA TYR A 161 -21.27 0.55 -0.07
C TYR A 161 -20.09 -0.27 -0.62
N ALA A 162 -18.87 0.15 -0.32
CA ALA A 162 -17.64 -0.52 -0.71
C ALA A 162 -17.06 -1.33 0.46
N LYS A 163 -16.42 -2.46 0.15
CA LYS A 163 -15.47 -3.12 1.06
C LYS A 163 -14.14 -2.38 1.07
N GLU A 164 -13.74 -1.86 -0.09
CA GLU A 164 -12.51 -1.09 -0.27
C GLU A 164 -12.61 -0.21 -1.52
N ALA A 165 -12.03 0.97 -1.48
CA ALA A 165 -11.87 1.87 -2.61
C ALA A 165 -10.42 2.36 -2.68
N ARG A 166 -9.78 2.18 -3.85
CA ARG A 166 -8.38 2.50 -4.10
C ARG A 166 -8.23 3.47 -5.26
N ILE A 167 -7.50 4.55 -5.04
CA ILE A 167 -7.17 5.54 -6.07
C ILE A 167 -6.19 4.92 -7.06
N GLU A 168 -6.45 5.10 -8.35
CA GLU A 168 -5.58 4.64 -9.41
C GLU A 168 -4.50 5.67 -9.77
N VAL A 169 -3.25 5.19 -9.84
CA VAL A 169 -2.08 5.97 -10.24
C VAL A 169 -1.54 5.42 -11.55
N LEU A 170 -1.22 6.31 -12.48
CA LEU A 170 -0.63 5.97 -13.78
C LEU A 170 0.89 5.76 -13.63
N GLU A 171 1.26 4.67 -12.95
CA GLU A 171 2.66 4.23 -12.87
C GLU A 171 3.06 3.39 -14.08
N THR A 172 4.36 3.43 -14.41
CA THR A 172 4.96 2.49 -15.36
C THR A 172 5.06 1.12 -14.69
N ILE A 173 4.39 0.12 -15.26
CA ILE A 173 4.53 -1.27 -14.82
C ILE A 173 5.85 -1.81 -15.37
N TYR A 174 6.78 -2.13 -14.48
CA TYR A 174 8.02 -2.83 -14.86
C TYR A 174 7.74 -4.33 -14.95
N THR A 175 8.09 -4.95 -16.08
CA THR A 175 8.11 -6.40 -16.20
C THR A 175 9.34 -6.94 -15.49
N ALA A 176 9.17 -7.99 -14.68
CA ALA A 176 10.31 -8.74 -14.15
C ALA A 176 11.13 -9.30 -15.33
N GLN A 177 12.45 -9.16 -15.25
CA GLN A 177 13.40 -9.79 -16.16
C GLN A 177 13.72 -11.21 -15.70
#